data_AF-A0A1V6HTW8-F1
#
_entry.id   AF-A0A1V6HTW8-F1
#
_cell.length_a   1.000
_cell.length_b   1.000
_cell.length_c   1.000
_cell.angle_alpha   90.00
_cell.angle_beta   90.00
_cell.angle_gamma   90.00
#
_symmetry.space_group_name_H-M   'P 1'
#
loop_
_entity.id
_entity.type
_entity.pdbx_description
1 polymer ?
#
loop_
_entity_poly.entity_id
_entity_poly.type
_entity_poly.pdbx_seq_one_letter_code
_entity_poly.pdbx_strand_id
1 'polypeptide(L)'
;MTMMMTRSLLLLVCVAFLVSCSSQPAPKPDRGLTGGTLVFSDDFEREEIGDDWLQRSGKWRIVDGALHVQGDRNEGIWLSKTLPDRVRVEFDARSESKDGDLKFEIFNTESRHQTGYIAILGGWNNSVSIIARLDEHGEDRKEADASVEIGKVHHFMAIRNDDTLRWYVDGQFVLQYKDPKPIRGSIFGFNNWASKVYFDNLKIYEL
;
A
#
# COMPACT_ATOMS: atom_id res chain seq x y z
N MET A 1 -87.22 -32.73 25.99
CA MET A 1 -86.49 -32.76 27.29
C MET A 1 -85.31 -33.67 27.06
N THR A 2 -84.07 -33.22 27.01
CA THR A 2 -83.38 -32.39 28.01
C THR A 2 -82.16 -31.73 27.36
N MET A 3 -81.98 -30.42 27.57
CA MET A 3 -80.75 -29.69 27.22
C MET A 3 -79.58 -30.20 28.08
N MET A 4 -78.39 -30.36 27.51
CA MET A 4 -77.18 -30.22 28.30
C MET A 4 -76.05 -29.56 27.49
N MET A 5 -75.68 -28.39 27.98
CA MET A 5 -74.50 -27.60 27.62
C MET A 5 -73.21 -28.41 27.78
N THR A 6 -72.29 -28.26 26.83
CA THR A 6 -70.87 -28.56 27.04
C THR A 6 -70.04 -27.35 26.65
N ARG A 7 -69.25 -26.89 27.63
CA ARG A 7 -68.46 -25.66 27.66
C ARG A 7 -67.33 -25.70 26.61
N SER A 8 -67.25 -24.67 25.78
CA SER A 8 -66.08 -24.41 24.93
C SER A 8 -64.92 -23.91 25.78
N LEU A 9 -63.79 -24.62 25.76
CA LEU A 9 -62.52 -24.18 26.33
C LEU A 9 -61.70 -23.55 25.21
N LEU A 10 -61.52 -22.23 25.24
CA LEU A 10 -60.71 -21.49 24.29
C LEU A 10 -59.24 -21.56 24.73
N LEU A 11 -58.40 -22.27 23.98
CA LEU A 11 -56.96 -22.35 24.22
C LEU A 11 -56.30 -21.12 23.59
N LEU A 12 -55.85 -20.17 24.41
CA LEU A 12 -55.12 -18.98 23.95
C LEU A 12 -53.65 -19.36 23.72
N VAL A 13 -53.26 -19.56 22.46
CA VAL A 13 -51.85 -19.78 22.08
C VAL A 13 -51.16 -18.42 21.93
N CYS A 14 -50.41 -18.01 22.95
CA CYS A 14 -49.51 -16.86 22.86
C CYS A 14 -48.28 -17.24 22.03
N VAL A 15 -48.25 -16.84 20.75
CA VAL A 15 -47.05 -16.92 19.92
C VAL A 15 -46.12 -15.76 20.32
N ALA A 16 -45.08 -16.07 21.09
CA ALA A 16 -44.01 -15.13 21.38
C ALA A 16 -43.13 -14.95 20.14
N PHE A 17 -43.24 -13.81 19.45
CA PHE A 17 -42.28 -13.41 18.42
C PHE A 17 -40.97 -13.03 19.10
N LEU A 18 -40.00 -13.96 19.09
CA LEU A 18 -38.61 -13.65 19.41
C LEU A 18 -38.05 -12.78 18.28
N VAL A 19 -37.99 -11.46 18.52
CA VAL A 19 -37.22 -10.54 17.69
C VAL A 19 -35.74 -10.88 17.91
N SER A 20 -35.19 -11.69 17.02
CA SER A 20 -33.75 -11.91 16.96
C SER A 20 -33.12 -10.64 16.39
N CYS A 21 -32.66 -9.75 17.27
CA CYS A 21 -31.76 -8.67 16.89
C CYS A 21 -30.45 -9.29 16.41
N SER A 22 -30.34 -9.58 15.11
CA SER A 22 -29.06 -9.87 14.49
C SER A 22 -28.23 -8.59 14.51
N SER A 23 -27.38 -8.42 15.52
CA SER A 23 -26.36 -7.38 15.51
C SER A 23 -25.43 -7.68 14.33
N GLN A 24 -25.54 -6.91 13.25
CA GLN A 24 -24.53 -6.96 12.19
C GLN A 24 -23.17 -6.63 12.82
N PRO A 25 -22.09 -7.38 12.49
CA PRO A 25 -20.76 -7.03 12.93
C PRO A 25 -20.47 -5.59 12.52
N ALA A 26 -19.89 -4.80 13.44
CA ALA A 26 -19.44 -3.45 13.10
C ALA A 26 -18.56 -3.50 11.83
N PRO A 27 -18.68 -2.52 10.92
CA PRO A 27 -17.79 -2.43 9.77
C PRO A 27 -16.35 -2.53 10.26
N LYS A 28 -15.53 -3.36 9.60
CA LYS A 28 -14.09 -3.36 9.89
C LYS A 28 -13.60 -1.93 9.66
N PRO A 29 -12.84 -1.34 10.60
CA PRO A 29 -12.35 0.02 10.44
C PRO A 29 -11.63 0.13 9.10
N ASP A 30 -11.99 1.15 8.34
CA ASP A 30 -11.27 1.52 7.12
C ASP A 30 -9.83 1.79 7.54
N ARG A 31 -8.92 0.91 7.16
CA ARG A 31 -7.51 0.92 7.59
C ARG A 31 -6.72 2.01 6.87
N GLY A 32 -7.35 3.17 6.65
CA GLY A 32 -6.85 4.25 5.83
C GLY A 32 -6.91 3.96 4.33
N LEU A 33 -7.75 3.04 3.85
CA LEU A 33 -7.91 2.74 2.43
C LEU A 33 -8.59 3.90 1.69
N THR A 34 -9.46 4.65 2.38
CA THR A 34 -10.11 5.83 1.81
C THR A 34 -9.95 7.06 2.73
N GLY A 35 -10.43 8.23 2.28
CA GLY A 35 -10.34 9.49 3.02
C GLY A 35 -8.93 10.07 3.10
N GLY A 36 -8.67 10.88 4.12
CA GLY A 36 -7.41 11.61 4.31
C GLY A 36 -7.34 12.93 3.54
N THR A 37 -6.32 13.73 3.85
CA THR A 37 -6.04 15.03 3.22
C THR A 37 -4.88 14.87 2.25
N LEU A 38 -5.04 15.22 0.98
CA LEU A 38 -3.95 15.24 0.02
C LEU A 38 -2.93 16.31 0.42
N VAL A 39 -1.70 15.89 0.74
CA VAL A 39 -0.62 16.79 1.20
C VAL A 39 0.50 16.95 0.16
N PHE A 40 0.61 16.02 -0.78
CA PHE A 40 1.54 16.11 -1.90
C PHE A 40 1.03 15.28 -3.09
N SER A 41 1.29 15.77 -4.30
CA SER A 41 1.08 15.01 -5.52
C SER A 41 2.11 15.39 -6.58
N ASP A 42 2.46 14.42 -7.42
CA ASP A 42 3.33 14.62 -8.56
C ASP A 42 2.86 13.72 -9.71
N ASP A 43 2.42 14.33 -10.82
CA ASP A 43 2.01 13.66 -12.07
C ASP A 43 3.14 13.59 -13.10
N PHE A 44 4.33 14.14 -12.78
CA PHE A 44 5.51 14.17 -13.65
C PHE A 44 5.28 14.76 -15.05
N GLU A 45 4.22 15.56 -15.27
CA GLU A 45 3.90 16.21 -16.54
C GLU A 45 4.76 17.46 -16.79
N ARG A 46 6.08 17.26 -16.92
CA ARG A 46 7.10 18.31 -17.13
C ARG A 46 8.38 17.74 -17.74
N GLU A 47 9.29 18.62 -18.17
CA GLU A 47 10.55 18.19 -18.80
C GLU A 47 11.63 17.76 -17.79
N GLU A 48 11.76 18.48 -16.68
CA GLU A 48 12.80 18.27 -15.67
C GLU A 48 12.21 17.77 -14.34
N ILE A 49 12.96 16.94 -13.60
CA ILE A 49 12.51 16.33 -12.34
C ILE A 49 12.07 17.38 -11.30
N GLY A 50 12.77 18.51 -11.22
CA GLY A 50 12.49 19.59 -10.28
C GLY A 50 13.05 19.37 -8.86
N ASP A 51 12.93 20.41 -8.03
CA ASP A 51 13.61 20.52 -6.73
C ASP A 51 12.95 19.72 -5.59
N ASP A 52 11.74 19.20 -5.81
CA ASP A 52 11.07 18.33 -4.85
C ASP A 52 11.73 16.95 -4.75
N TRP A 53 12.72 16.64 -5.60
CA TRP A 53 13.39 15.34 -5.65
C TRP A 53 14.91 15.44 -5.62
N LEU A 54 15.52 14.61 -4.78
CA LEU A 54 16.96 14.42 -4.69
C LEU A 54 17.35 13.09 -5.36
N GLN A 55 17.99 13.14 -6.53
CA GLN A 55 18.63 11.98 -7.15
C GLN A 55 20.14 11.95 -6.89
N ARG A 56 20.72 10.75 -6.70
CA ARG A 56 22.16 10.57 -6.44
C ARG A 56 22.95 10.17 -7.69
N SER A 57 22.36 9.38 -8.58
CA SER A 57 23.06 8.74 -9.70
C SER A 57 23.12 9.57 -10.98
N GLY A 58 22.24 10.57 -11.13
CA GLY A 58 22.03 11.31 -12.38
C GLY A 58 21.34 10.49 -13.49
N LYS A 59 20.82 9.29 -13.19
CA LYS A 59 20.16 8.41 -14.19
C LYS A 59 18.66 8.65 -14.29
N TRP A 60 18.07 9.27 -13.28
CA TRP A 60 16.64 9.54 -13.24
C TRP A 60 16.31 10.70 -14.19
N ARG A 61 15.18 10.58 -14.87
CA ARG A 61 14.67 11.59 -15.81
C ARG A 61 13.17 11.41 -16.01
N ILE A 62 12.49 12.44 -16.51
CA ILE A 62 11.12 12.29 -16.98
C ILE A 62 11.15 11.86 -18.45
N VAL A 63 10.33 10.88 -18.80
CA VAL A 63 10.15 10.37 -20.17
C VAL A 63 8.66 10.18 -20.39
N ASP A 64 8.11 10.86 -21.39
CA ASP A 64 6.69 10.77 -21.77
C ASP A 64 5.72 10.94 -20.58
N GLY A 65 5.97 11.95 -19.74
CA GLY A 65 5.13 12.25 -18.57
C GLY A 65 5.36 11.36 -17.35
N ALA A 66 6.34 10.45 -17.36
CA ALA A 66 6.61 9.56 -16.21
C ALA A 66 8.05 9.65 -15.71
N LEU A 67 8.23 9.52 -14.40
CA LEU A 67 9.55 9.39 -13.78
C LEU A 67 10.17 8.04 -14.15
N HIS A 68 11.35 8.07 -14.76
CA HIS A 68 11.97 6.90 -15.37
C HIS A 68 13.41 6.69 -14.88
N VAL A 69 13.77 5.42 -14.69
CA VAL A 69 15.15 4.99 -14.45
C VAL A 69 15.44 3.61 -15.03
N GLN A 70 16.72 3.35 -15.28
CA GLN A 70 17.25 2.01 -15.52
C GLN A 70 18.65 1.88 -14.94
N GLY A 71 18.91 0.79 -14.23
CA GLY A 71 20.24 0.45 -13.74
C GLY A 71 20.75 1.36 -12.65
N ASP A 72 19.88 1.87 -11.78
CA ASP A 72 20.24 2.83 -10.73
C ASP A 72 21.17 2.23 -9.67
N ARG A 73 20.97 0.94 -9.35
CA ARG A 73 21.72 0.15 -8.37
C ARG A 73 21.65 0.71 -6.95
N ASN A 74 20.42 0.93 -6.47
CA ASN A 74 20.11 1.32 -5.11
C ASN A 74 20.55 2.75 -4.70
N GLU A 75 20.84 3.63 -5.65
CA GLU A 75 21.11 5.05 -5.36
C GLU A 75 19.85 5.83 -4.96
N GLY A 76 18.73 5.51 -5.62
CA GLY A 76 17.39 6.04 -5.37
C GLY A 76 17.20 7.49 -5.83
N ILE A 77 15.92 7.87 -5.85
CA ILE A 77 15.46 9.24 -5.91
C ILE A 77 14.53 9.50 -4.73
N TRP A 78 14.81 10.57 -3.99
CA TRP A 78 14.27 10.78 -2.65
C TRP A 78 13.44 12.05 -2.62
N LEU A 79 12.22 11.97 -2.11
CA LEU A 79 11.34 13.11 -1.99
C LEU A 79 11.87 14.07 -0.92
N SER A 80 11.99 15.35 -1.26
CA SER A 80 12.41 16.43 -0.36
C SER A 80 11.33 16.77 0.68
N LYS A 81 10.06 16.46 0.39
CA LYS A 81 8.95 16.57 1.35
C LYS A 81 8.95 15.39 2.33
N THR A 82 8.54 15.68 3.56
CA THR A 82 8.39 14.68 4.61
C THR A 82 6.99 14.06 4.62
N LEU A 83 6.92 12.76 4.84
CA LEU A 83 5.68 12.03 5.08
C LEU A 83 5.06 12.41 6.45
N PRO A 84 3.72 12.47 6.55
CA PRO A 84 3.01 12.44 7.83
C PRO A 84 3.24 11.14 8.60
N ASP A 85 2.99 11.16 9.91
CA ASP A 85 3.09 9.97 10.78
C ASP A 85 2.08 8.88 10.38
N ARG A 86 0.85 9.30 10.06
CA ARG A 86 -0.25 8.46 9.56
C ARG A 86 -0.47 8.82 8.09
N VAL A 87 -0.15 7.91 7.19
CA VAL A 87 -0.06 8.23 5.76
C VAL A 87 -0.61 7.11 4.88
N ARG A 88 -1.19 7.51 3.75
CA ARG A 88 -1.37 6.67 2.57
C ARG A 88 -0.59 7.26 1.41
N VAL A 89 0.26 6.45 0.78
CA VAL A 89 0.99 6.78 -0.44
C VAL A 89 0.42 5.93 -1.57
N GLU A 90 0.06 6.56 -2.67
CA GLU A 90 -0.44 5.93 -3.89
C GLU A 90 0.42 6.37 -5.06
N PHE A 91 0.65 5.49 -6.03
CA PHE A 91 1.32 5.81 -7.28
C PHE A 91 1.10 4.69 -8.31
N ASP A 92 1.36 4.99 -9.56
CA ASP A 92 1.39 4.02 -10.64
C ASP A 92 2.84 3.64 -10.95
N ALA A 93 3.07 2.37 -11.29
CA ALA A 93 4.41 1.91 -11.66
C ALA A 93 4.36 0.81 -12.72
N ARG A 94 5.36 0.79 -13.60
CA ARG A 94 5.47 -0.15 -14.71
C ARG A 94 6.92 -0.56 -14.94
N SER A 95 7.15 -1.86 -15.10
CA SER A 95 8.46 -2.38 -15.55
C SER A 95 8.37 -2.82 -17.01
N GLU A 96 9.39 -2.49 -17.79
CA GLU A 96 9.57 -3.00 -19.17
C GLU A 96 10.61 -4.11 -19.25
N SER A 97 11.29 -4.41 -18.15
CA SER A 97 12.32 -5.45 -18.08
C SER A 97 11.76 -6.71 -17.46
N LYS A 98 12.12 -7.88 -18.01
CA LYS A 98 11.74 -9.19 -17.45
C LYS A 98 12.14 -9.38 -15.99
N ASP A 99 13.11 -8.60 -15.52
CA ASP A 99 13.62 -8.68 -14.16
C ASP A 99 12.63 -8.13 -13.13
N GLY A 100 11.57 -7.43 -13.57
CA GLY A 100 10.54 -6.86 -12.69
C GLY A 100 11.09 -5.69 -11.89
N ASP A 101 11.21 -5.87 -10.58
CA ASP A 101 11.87 -5.01 -9.60
C ASP A 101 11.29 -3.58 -9.51
N LEU A 102 9.98 -3.48 -9.29
CA LEU A 102 9.35 -2.20 -8.94
C LEU A 102 9.53 -1.96 -7.44
N LYS A 103 10.41 -1.02 -7.10
CA LYS A 103 10.86 -0.79 -5.72
C LYS A 103 10.55 0.62 -5.25
N PHE A 104 10.04 0.73 -4.03
CA PHE A 104 9.95 1.98 -3.29
C PHE A 104 10.42 1.78 -1.85
N GLU A 105 10.79 2.89 -1.22
CA GLU A 105 11.19 2.96 0.17
C GLU A 105 10.38 4.03 0.90
N ILE A 106 10.02 3.73 2.15
CA ILE A 106 9.12 4.56 2.94
C ILE A 106 9.56 4.61 4.41
N PHE A 107 9.39 5.79 5.01
CA PHE A 107 9.83 6.11 6.38
C PHE A 107 11.34 5.95 6.58
N ASN A 108 12.11 6.28 5.55
CA ASN A 108 13.56 6.34 5.64
C ASN A 108 14.00 7.46 6.59
N THR A 109 15.03 7.20 7.40
CA THR A 109 15.63 8.22 8.29
C THR A 109 16.63 9.10 7.55
N GLU A 110 17.13 8.66 6.40
CA GLU A 110 18.06 9.40 5.55
C GLU A 110 17.68 9.19 4.08
N SER A 111 18.02 10.13 3.20
CA SER A 111 17.84 10.00 1.73
C SER A 111 18.90 9.07 1.13
N ARG A 112 18.85 7.80 1.54
CA ARG A 112 19.66 6.68 1.05
C ARG A 112 18.93 5.35 1.28
N HIS A 113 19.32 4.35 0.49
CA HIS A 113 18.83 2.99 0.59
C HIS A 113 18.98 2.41 2.00
N GLN A 114 18.00 1.59 2.40
CA GLN A 114 18.08 0.76 3.60
C GLN A 114 18.12 1.54 4.92
N THR A 115 17.35 2.63 4.99
CA THR A 115 17.14 3.39 6.24
C THR A 115 15.69 3.46 6.69
N GLY A 116 14.79 2.77 5.98
CA GLY A 116 13.37 2.67 6.29
C GLY A 116 12.83 1.28 6.01
N TYR A 117 11.62 1.22 5.49
CA TYR A 117 11.04 0.00 4.93
C TYR A 117 11.23 -0.02 3.42
N ILE A 118 11.53 -1.20 2.89
CA ILE A 118 11.74 -1.43 1.47
C ILE A 118 10.64 -2.35 0.98
N ALA A 119 9.91 -1.94 -0.04
CA ALA A 119 8.91 -2.77 -0.69
C ALA A 119 9.28 -2.97 -2.16
N ILE A 120 9.22 -4.23 -2.60
CA ILE A 120 9.59 -4.62 -3.96
C ILE A 120 8.49 -5.51 -4.51
N LEU A 121 7.92 -5.13 -5.66
CA LEU A 121 7.11 -6.04 -6.47
C LEU A 121 8.02 -6.72 -7.48
N GLY A 122 8.06 -8.05 -7.45
CA GLY A 122 8.84 -8.85 -8.38
C GLY A 122 10.35 -8.61 -8.32
N GLY A 123 10.93 -8.65 -7.12
CA GLY A 123 12.39 -8.67 -6.94
C GLY A 123 13.02 -9.99 -7.39
N TRP A 124 14.35 -10.02 -7.41
CA TRP A 124 15.17 -11.19 -7.77
C TRP A 124 14.69 -11.88 -9.06
N ASN A 125 14.72 -11.13 -10.17
CA ASN A 125 14.23 -11.56 -11.47
C ASN A 125 12.73 -11.90 -11.46
N ASN A 126 11.91 -11.00 -10.92
CA ASN A 126 10.46 -11.11 -10.90
C ASN A 126 9.89 -12.35 -10.17
N SER A 127 10.64 -12.88 -9.21
CA SER A 127 10.32 -14.17 -8.57
C SER A 127 9.69 -14.05 -7.19
N VAL A 128 9.85 -12.92 -6.51
CA VAL A 128 9.30 -12.72 -5.17
C VAL A 128 9.00 -11.25 -4.93
N SER A 129 7.94 -10.97 -4.17
CA SER A 129 7.65 -9.63 -3.67
C SER A 129 7.88 -9.54 -2.18
N ILE A 130 8.39 -8.41 -1.70
CA ILE A 130 8.79 -8.26 -0.30
C ILE A 130 8.33 -6.98 0.36
N ILE A 131 8.24 -7.02 1.69
CA ILE A 131 8.45 -5.86 2.56
C ILE A 131 9.57 -6.22 3.53
N ALA A 132 10.65 -5.43 3.53
CA ALA A 132 11.76 -5.56 4.44
C ALA A 132 11.94 -4.31 5.32
N ARG A 133 12.68 -4.46 6.42
CA ARG A 133 12.99 -3.40 7.37
C ARG A 133 14.50 -3.24 7.45
N LEU A 134 15.02 -2.08 7.07
CA LEU A 134 16.45 -1.73 7.04
C LEU A 134 17.36 -2.59 6.16
N ASP A 135 17.06 -3.87 5.91
CA ASP A 135 17.86 -4.76 5.07
C ASP A 135 16.94 -5.59 4.18
N GLU A 136 17.01 -5.39 2.87
CA GLU A 136 16.18 -6.14 1.90
C GLU A 136 16.54 -7.63 1.80
N HIS A 137 17.74 -7.99 2.25
CA HIS A 137 18.21 -9.36 2.38
C HIS A 137 18.01 -9.94 3.78
N GLY A 138 17.47 -9.15 4.71
CA GLY A 138 17.26 -9.56 6.09
C GLY A 138 16.30 -10.74 6.23
N GLU A 139 16.59 -11.63 7.18
CA GLU A 139 15.77 -12.82 7.48
C GLU A 139 14.35 -12.46 7.96
N ASP A 140 14.13 -11.23 8.42
CA ASP A 140 12.87 -10.75 8.96
C ASP A 140 11.91 -10.21 7.89
N ARG A 141 12.36 -10.10 6.63
CA ARG A 141 11.51 -9.64 5.52
C ARG A 141 10.28 -10.52 5.37
N LYS A 142 9.21 -9.92 4.89
CA LYS A 142 7.98 -10.63 4.50
C LYS A 142 8.01 -10.85 3.00
N GLU A 143 7.55 -12.01 2.58
CA GLU A 143 7.57 -12.43 1.18
C GLU A 143 6.16 -12.82 0.73
N ALA A 144 5.85 -12.54 -0.53
CA ALA A 144 4.63 -12.96 -1.20
C ALA A 144 4.97 -13.47 -2.61
N ASP A 145 4.21 -14.47 -3.05
CA ASP A 145 4.18 -14.92 -4.45
C ASP A 145 3.34 -13.94 -5.27
N ALA A 146 3.94 -12.78 -5.53
CA ALA A 146 3.41 -11.74 -6.40
C ALA A 146 4.55 -11.30 -7.33
N SER A 147 4.20 -10.99 -8.58
CA SER A 147 5.14 -10.60 -9.62
C SER A 147 4.61 -9.41 -10.39
N VAL A 148 5.52 -8.70 -11.04
CA VAL A 148 5.20 -7.67 -12.03
C VAL A 148 4.70 -8.34 -13.30
N GLU A 149 3.58 -7.86 -13.82
CA GLU A 149 3.16 -8.14 -15.19
C GLU A 149 3.88 -7.15 -16.12
N ILE A 150 4.81 -7.66 -16.93
CA ILE A 150 5.70 -6.79 -17.73
C ILE A 150 4.89 -5.95 -18.72
N GLY A 151 5.14 -4.64 -18.73
CA GLY A 151 4.44 -3.68 -19.57
C GLY A 151 3.07 -3.24 -19.04
N LYS A 152 2.55 -3.86 -17.98
CA LYS A 152 1.33 -3.38 -17.31
C LYS A 152 1.66 -2.23 -16.35
N VAL A 153 0.81 -1.21 -16.37
CA VAL A 153 0.78 -0.20 -15.30
C VAL A 153 0.05 -0.80 -14.11
N HIS A 154 0.76 -0.92 -13.00
CA HIS A 154 0.23 -1.39 -11.73
C HIS A 154 -0.03 -0.19 -10.81
N HIS A 155 -1.15 -0.24 -10.08
CA HIS A 155 -1.47 0.78 -9.09
C HIS A 155 -1.03 0.33 -7.69
N PHE A 156 -0.12 1.08 -7.07
CA PHE A 156 0.43 0.79 -5.75
C PHE A 156 -0.26 1.64 -4.70
N MET A 157 -0.49 1.04 -3.52
CA MET A 157 -0.97 1.75 -2.35
C MET A 157 -0.28 1.22 -1.08
N ALA A 158 0.44 2.10 -0.37
CA ALA A 158 1.09 1.81 0.89
C ALA A 158 0.48 2.65 2.02
N ILE A 159 0.07 2.00 3.12
CA ILE A 159 -0.59 2.67 4.24
C ILE A 159 0.11 2.31 5.54
N ARG A 160 0.43 3.33 6.34
CA ARG A 160 0.76 3.16 7.75
C ARG A 160 -0.02 4.19 8.56
N ASN A 161 -1.01 3.73 9.30
CA ASN A 161 -1.84 4.55 10.18
C ASN A 161 -1.82 4.08 11.64
N ASP A 162 -0.99 3.07 11.92
CA ASP A 162 -0.71 2.43 13.20
C ASP A 162 0.73 1.85 13.17
N ASP A 163 1.00 0.79 13.95
CA ASP A 163 2.30 0.10 13.99
C ASP A 163 2.55 -0.86 12.81
N THR A 164 1.68 -0.83 11.79
CA THR A 164 1.71 -1.78 10.67
C THR A 164 1.72 -1.06 9.33
N LEU A 165 2.77 -1.31 8.53
CA LEU A 165 2.81 -0.93 7.12
C LEU A 165 2.03 -1.98 6.31
N ARG A 166 1.09 -1.53 5.48
CA ARG A 166 0.25 -2.39 4.63
C ARG A 166 0.43 -1.97 3.18
N TRP A 167 0.54 -2.94 2.29
CA TRP A 167 0.82 -2.69 0.89
C TRP A 167 -0.15 -3.47 0.00
N TYR A 168 -0.68 -2.76 -0.98
CA TYR A 168 -1.64 -3.23 -1.96
C TYR A 168 -1.13 -2.91 -3.37
N VAL A 169 -1.44 -3.79 -4.31
CA VAL A 169 -1.20 -3.61 -5.75
C VAL A 169 -2.46 -3.99 -6.49
N ASP A 170 -2.90 -3.15 -7.42
CA ASP A 170 -4.13 -3.32 -8.21
C ASP A 170 -5.37 -3.59 -7.33
N GLY A 171 -5.43 -2.92 -6.17
CA GLY A 171 -6.48 -3.08 -5.17
C GLY A 171 -6.43 -4.39 -4.37
N GLN A 172 -5.47 -5.28 -4.65
CA GLN A 172 -5.27 -6.53 -3.92
C GLN A 172 -4.23 -6.34 -2.81
N PHE A 173 -4.48 -6.94 -1.66
CA PHE A 173 -3.49 -6.98 -0.58
C PHE A 173 -2.30 -7.85 -0.97
N VAL A 174 -1.09 -7.30 -0.87
CA VAL A 174 0.16 -8.03 -1.15
C VAL A 174 0.80 -8.47 0.14
N LEU A 175 1.19 -7.51 0.99
CA LEU A 175 1.92 -7.76 2.22
C LEU A 175 1.59 -6.75 3.31
N GLN A 176 1.93 -7.11 4.55
CA GLN A 176 2.03 -6.17 5.65
C GLN A 176 3.27 -6.47 6.48
N TYR A 177 3.80 -5.43 7.13
CA TYR A 177 4.88 -5.55 8.09
C TYR A 177 4.43 -4.88 9.39
N LYS A 178 4.20 -5.69 10.43
CA LYS A 178 3.92 -5.19 11.78
C LYS A 178 5.23 -4.94 12.51
N ASP A 179 5.44 -3.73 12.97
CA ASP A 179 6.63 -3.31 13.69
C ASP A 179 6.23 -2.70 15.04
N PRO A 180 6.36 -3.42 16.17
CA PRO A 180 6.07 -2.87 17.49
C PRO A 180 6.92 -1.64 17.88
N LYS A 181 7.99 -1.37 17.14
CA LYS A 181 8.85 -0.19 17.29
C LYS A 181 9.10 0.43 15.91
N PRO A 182 8.06 1.05 15.30
CA PRO A 182 8.14 1.53 13.93
C PRO A 182 9.33 2.47 13.71
N ILE A 183 9.97 2.37 12.54
CA ILE A 183 10.98 3.34 12.12
C ILE A 183 10.32 4.72 12.05
N ARG A 184 10.96 5.69 12.72
CA ARG A 184 10.50 7.09 12.84
C ARG A 184 11.15 8.02 11.83
N GLY A 185 11.48 7.50 10.65
CA GLY A 185 11.85 8.31 9.51
C GLY A 185 10.61 8.89 8.83
N SER A 186 10.82 9.83 7.91
CA SER A 186 9.74 10.54 7.19
C SER A 186 10.05 10.68 5.71
N ILE A 187 11.09 10.02 5.19
CA ILE A 187 11.50 10.14 3.80
C ILE A 187 10.84 9.04 2.97
N PHE A 188 10.37 9.42 1.79
CA PHE A 188 9.89 8.52 0.74
C PHE A 188 10.87 8.54 -0.43
N GLY A 189 11.00 7.43 -1.15
CA GLY A 189 11.76 7.40 -2.39
C GLY A 189 11.37 6.25 -3.30
N PHE A 190 11.60 6.45 -4.59
CA PHE A 190 11.62 5.36 -5.56
C PHE A 190 13.04 4.83 -5.69
N ASN A 191 13.17 3.53 -5.92
CA ASN A 191 14.46 2.88 -5.97
C ASN A 191 14.46 1.82 -7.10
N ASN A 192 15.62 1.38 -7.52
CA ASN A 192 15.81 0.47 -8.64
C ASN A 192 17.14 -0.27 -8.52
N TRP A 193 17.16 -1.56 -8.88
CA TRP A 193 18.40 -2.26 -9.14
C TRP A 193 18.85 -2.12 -10.61
N ALA A 194 18.34 -2.97 -11.50
CA ALA A 194 18.76 -3.08 -12.90
C ALA A 194 17.65 -2.75 -13.91
N SER A 195 16.39 -2.94 -13.51
CA SER A 195 15.23 -2.91 -14.39
C SER A 195 14.97 -1.55 -15.02
N LYS A 196 14.44 -1.54 -16.25
CA LYS A 196 13.86 -0.36 -16.90
C LYS A 196 12.44 -0.14 -16.35
N VAL A 197 12.26 0.90 -15.54
CA VAL A 197 11.01 1.14 -14.79
C VAL A 197 10.52 2.57 -14.93
N TYR A 198 9.23 2.75 -14.71
CA TYR A 198 8.51 4.01 -14.77
C TYR A 198 7.61 4.15 -13.54
N PHE A 199 7.51 5.35 -13.00
CA PHE A 199 6.65 5.72 -11.89
C PHE A 199 5.86 6.97 -12.25
N ASP A 200 4.61 7.03 -11.82
CA ASP A 200 3.70 8.10 -12.19
C ASP A 200 2.60 8.33 -11.13
N ASN A 201 1.85 9.42 -11.23
CA ASN A 201 0.64 9.72 -10.46
C ASN A 201 0.82 9.59 -8.94
N LEU A 202 1.95 10.03 -8.39
CA LEU A 202 2.22 9.97 -6.96
C LEU A 202 1.22 10.85 -6.20
N LYS A 203 0.60 10.30 -5.17
CA LYS A 203 -0.27 11.00 -4.22
C LYS A 203 0.05 10.57 -2.81
N ILE A 204 0.12 11.54 -1.91
CA ILE A 204 0.40 11.33 -0.48
C ILE A 204 -0.73 11.97 0.31
N TYR A 205 -1.40 11.16 1.12
CA TYR A 205 -2.50 11.56 1.98
C TYR A 205 -2.12 11.44 3.44
N GLU A 206 -2.37 12.48 4.23
CA GLU A 206 -2.39 12.40 5.69
C GLU A 206 -3.71 11.77 6.17
N LEU A 207 -3.62 10.82 7.11
CA LEU A 207 -4.76 9.99 7.60
C LEU A 207 -5.12 10.24 9.07
#